data_AF-A0A9E2Z3V3-F1
#
_entry.id   AF-A0A9E2Z3V3-F1
#
_cell.length_a   1.000
_cell.length_b   1.000
_cell.length_c   1.000
_cell.angle_alpha   90.00
_cell.angle_beta   90.00
_cell.angle_gamma   90.00
#
_symmetry.space_group_name_H-M   'P 1'
#
loop_
_entity.id
_entity.type
_entity.pdbx_description
1 polymer ?
#
loop_
_entity_poly.entity_id
_entity_poly.type
_entity_poly.pdbx_seq_one_letter_code
_entity_poly.pdbx_strand_id
1 'polypeptide(L)'
;MSSNLTEEELAALMPSELCQYRTPIPTQIVSSDEFYPDPQNERQREVEQRLLAMADDLGGAQGLDRRGFFKSAAGMAASFLAMNQVYGNLFDVTPAEAATPAMAQERANAYKDQFIMDMHTHFLRDDTRIMGFVEMRKAVGKAGWNKELNDHEQTIEDLKFNNYKKEMFLDSDTKIALISSAPSDIEQDWFLTNEQMADARKKINDEAGTRRVFCHAIFTPGQPGWLDKLDAALALKPESSKGYTIGDNTHKEISRYPWRMDDEKVAYKGYEKMVKAGIKNVCVHKGLFPPGIEKQYPNLRGFADVADVGQAAKDWPQLNFIIYHSAYRHVGGDPKVALAEFERTGRIAW
;
A
#
# COMPACT_ATOMS: atom_id res chain seq x y z
N MET A 1 17.87 -0.51 -15.16
CA MET A 1 17.00 0.31 -16.02
C MET A 1 15.68 -0.43 -16.09
N SER A 2 14.59 0.31 -15.88
CA SER A 2 13.24 -0.19 -15.63
C SER A 2 12.79 -1.21 -16.67
N SER A 3 11.97 -2.17 -16.22
CA SER A 3 11.15 -3.01 -17.08
C SER A 3 10.09 -2.15 -17.78
N ASN A 4 10.52 -1.27 -18.66
CA ASN A 4 9.61 -0.56 -19.54
C ASN A 4 9.56 -1.34 -20.84
N LEU A 5 8.34 -1.53 -21.34
CA LEU A 5 8.10 -2.06 -22.67
C LEU A 5 8.84 -1.23 -23.72
N THR A 6 9.41 -1.88 -24.72
CA THR A 6 9.96 -1.22 -25.91
C THR A 6 8.86 -0.48 -26.67
N GLU A 7 9.21 0.49 -27.51
CA GLU A 7 8.22 1.18 -28.36
C GLU A 7 7.44 0.19 -29.25
N GLU A 8 8.10 -0.86 -29.71
CA GLU A 8 7.49 -1.94 -30.49
C GLU A 8 6.50 -2.76 -29.64
N GLU A 9 6.88 -3.12 -28.41
CA GLU A 9 5.99 -3.83 -27.48
C GLU A 9 4.79 -2.98 -27.08
N LEU A 10 4.99 -1.68 -26.80
CA LEU A 10 3.91 -0.73 -26.52
C LEU A 10 2.96 -0.61 -27.72
N ALA A 11 3.50 -0.49 -28.94
CA ALA A 11 2.70 -0.42 -30.15
C ALA A 11 1.92 -1.72 -30.44
N ALA A 12 2.41 -2.86 -29.93
CA ALA A 12 1.74 -4.16 -30.04
C ALA A 12 0.66 -4.39 -28.97
N LEU A 13 0.56 -3.56 -27.94
CA LEU A 13 -0.52 -3.64 -26.95
C LEU A 13 -1.84 -3.19 -27.57
N MET A 14 -2.92 -3.89 -27.21
CA MET A 14 -4.27 -3.41 -27.46
C MET A 14 -4.84 -2.76 -26.20
N PRO A 15 -5.38 -1.54 -26.29
CA PRO A 15 -6.09 -0.91 -25.19
C PRO A 15 -7.20 -1.83 -24.66
N SER A 16 -7.33 -1.91 -23.33
CA SER A 16 -8.30 -2.80 -22.67
C SER A 16 -9.75 -2.54 -23.10
N GLU A 17 -10.07 -1.31 -23.49
CA GLU A 17 -11.36 -0.90 -24.01
C GLU A 17 -11.67 -1.48 -25.41
N LEU A 18 -10.66 -1.98 -26.13
CA LEU A 18 -10.79 -2.66 -27.41
C LEU A 18 -10.82 -4.19 -27.26
N CYS A 19 -10.67 -4.74 -26.06
CA CYS A 19 -10.89 -6.16 -25.82
C CYS A 19 -12.32 -6.55 -26.24
N GLN A 20 -12.46 -7.75 -26.81
CA GLN A 20 -13.70 -8.23 -27.41
C GLN A 20 -14.90 -8.16 -26.46
N TYR A 21 -14.66 -8.41 -25.16
CA TYR A 21 -15.68 -8.36 -24.12
C TYR A 21 -15.27 -7.37 -23.03
N ARG A 22 -16.15 -6.39 -22.77
CA ARG A 22 -15.99 -5.45 -21.65
C ARG A 22 -16.67 -6.02 -20.41
N THR A 23 -15.98 -6.90 -19.73
CA THR A 23 -16.40 -7.48 -18.45
C THR A 23 -16.10 -6.51 -17.29
N PRO A 24 -16.74 -6.66 -16.12
CA PRO A 24 -16.48 -5.82 -14.95
C PRO A 24 -15.07 -5.96 -14.40
N ILE A 25 -14.53 -7.19 -14.47
CA ILE A 25 -13.14 -7.52 -14.12
C ILE A 25 -12.50 -8.14 -15.37
N PRO A 26 -11.30 -7.69 -15.79
CA PRO A 26 -10.58 -8.32 -16.89
C PRO A 26 -10.38 -9.81 -16.65
N THR A 27 -10.75 -10.62 -17.64
CA THR A 27 -10.61 -12.08 -17.66
C THR A 27 -9.23 -12.53 -18.13
N GLN A 28 -8.34 -11.58 -18.39
CA GLN A 28 -6.93 -11.77 -18.71
C GLN A 28 -6.13 -10.65 -18.05
N ILE A 29 -4.82 -10.85 -17.90
CA ILE A 29 -3.96 -9.78 -17.43
C ILE A 29 -3.92 -8.70 -18.51
N VAL A 30 -4.22 -7.46 -18.13
CA VAL A 30 -4.10 -6.29 -18.99
C VAL A 30 -2.86 -5.52 -18.56
N SER A 31 -2.08 -5.06 -19.53
CA SER A 31 -0.88 -4.26 -19.26
C SER A 31 -1.26 -2.94 -18.58
N SER A 32 -0.47 -2.54 -17.58
CA SER A 32 -0.42 -1.15 -17.07
C SER A 32 0.67 -0.31 -17.76
N ASP A 33 1.13 -0.76 -18.93
CA ASP A 33 2.32 -0.29 -19.66
C ASP A 33 3.67 -0.65 -18.97
N GLU A 34 3.62 -1.45 -17.90
CA GLU A 34 4.78 -1.91 -17.11
C GLU A 34 5.34 -3.27 -17.52
N PHE A 35 4.51 -4.09 -18.17
CA PHE A 35 4.86 -5.46 -18.48
C PHE A 35 4.08 -5.92 -19.70
N TYR A 36 4.66 -6.85 -20.45
CA TYR A 36 3.97 -7.43 -21.59
C TYR A 36 3.04 -8.51 -21.03
N PRO A 37 1.71 -8.39 -21.20
CA PRO A 37 0.79 -9.33 -20.60
C PRO A 37 0.92 -10.68 -21.29
N ASP A 38 0.96 -11.75 -20.50
CA ASP A 38 0.86 -13.09 -21.07
C ASP A 38 -0.52 -13.25 -21.76
N PRO A 39 -0.59 -14.04 -22.85
CA PRO A 39 -1.87 -14.36 -23.47
C PRO A 39 -2.83 -14.99 -22.46
N GLN A 40 -4.14 -14.77 -22.67
CA GLN A 40 -5.17 -15.41 -21.85
C GLN A 40 -4.94 -16.92 -21.80
N ASN A 41 -4.81 -17.48 -20.59
CA ASN A 41 -4.64 -18.92 -20.40
C ASN A 41 -5.98 -19.67 -20.44
N GLU A 42 -5.94 -21.01 -20.36
CA GLU A 42 -7.15 -21.85 -20.46
C GLU A 42 -8.16 -21.59 -19.35
N ARG A 43 -7.69 -21.43 -18.10
CA ARG A 43 -8.57 -21.15 -16.94
C ARG A 43 -9.18 -19.76 -17.03
N GLN A 44 -8.40 -18.78 -17.48
CA GLN A 44 -8.87 -17.42 -17.77
C GLN A 44 -9.95 -17.40 -18.85
N ARG A 45 -9.77 -18.14 -19.95
CA ARG A 45 -10.81 -18.36 -20.97
C ARG A 45 -12.06 -19.00 -20.39
N GLU A 46 -11.89 -19.98 -19.49
CA GLU A 46 -13.02 -20.63 -18.82
C GLU A 46 -13.83 -19.64 -17.95
N VAL A 47 -13.15 -18.75 -17.21
CA VAL A 47 -13.83 -17.68 -16.46
C VAL A 47 -14.62 -16.76 -17.39
N GLU A 48 -14.02 -16.35 -18.50
CA GLU A 48 -14.70 -15.50 -19.48
C GLU A 48 -15.94 -16.17 -20.05
N GLN A 49 -15.85 -17.43 -20.48
CA GLN A 49 -16.99 -18.18 -21.02
C GLN A 49 -18.12 -18.31 -19.99
N ARG A 50 -17.79 -18.65 -18.74
CA ARG A 50 -18.77 -18.75 -17.65
C ARG A 50 -19.44 -17.41 -17.35
N LEU A 51 -18.66 -16.33 -17.32
CA LEU A 51 -19.17 -14.99 -17.08
C LEU A 51 -20.10 -14.51 -18.22
N LEU A 52 -19.73 -14.78 -19.47
CA LEU A 52 -20.57 -14.46 -20.64
C LEU A 52 -21.88 -15.25 -20.62
N ALA A 53 -21.83 -16.54 -20.26
CA ALA A 53 -23.03 -17.36 -20.11
C ALA A 53 -23.95 -16.83 -18.98
N MET A 54 -23.38 -16.45 -17.82
CA MET A 54 -24.15 -15.81 -16.76
C MET A 54 -24.77 -14.49 -17.21
N ALA A 55 -24.09 -13.70 -18.04
CA ALA A 55 -24.62 -12.46 -18.56
C ALA A 55 -25.79 -12.68 -19.53
N ASP A 56 -25.76 -13.74 -20.33
CA ASP A 56 -26.90 -14.13 -21.18
C ASP A 56 -28.09 -14.59 -20.33
N ASP A 57 -27.84 -15.51 -19.40
CA ASP A 57 -28.89 -16.15 -18.63
C ASP A 57 -29.50 -15.19 -17.59
N LEU A 58 -28.66 -14.62 -16.72
CA LEU A 58 -29.09 -13.76 -15.61
C LEU A 58 -29.42 -12.35 -16.11
N GLY A 59 -28.59 -11.79 -16.99
CA GLY A 59 -28.85 -10.48 -17.60
C GLY A 59 -30.12 -10.50 -18.43
N GLY A 60 -30.31 -11.54 -19.26
CA GLY A 60 -31.54 -11.73 -20.04
C GLY A 60 -32.78 -11.85 -19.17
N ALA A 61 -32.73 -12.62 -18.07
CA ALA A 61 -33.82 -12.71 -17.11
C ALA A 61 -34.14 -11.38 -16.40
N GLN A 62 -33.16 -10.48 -16.30
CA GLN A 62 -33.31 -9.13 -15.73
C GLN A 62 -33.71 -8.09 -16.78
N GLY A 63 -33.89 -8.47 -18.05
CA GLY A 63 -34.19 -7.56 -19.16
C GLY A 63 -33.01 -6.67 -19.58
N LEU A 64 -31.79 -7.08 -19.26
CA LEU A 64 -30.55 -6.37 -19.60
C LEU A 64 -29.82 -7.08 -20.73
N ASP A 65 -29.18 -6.30 -21.60
CA ASP A 65 -28.14 -6.84 -22.47
C ASP A 65 -26.85 -7.10 -21.66
N ARG A 66 -25.90 -7.85 -22.23
CA ARG A 66 -24.62 -8.15 -21.53
C ARG A 66 -23.92 -6.89 -21.02
N ARG A 67 -23.94 -5.82 -21.81
CA ARG A 67 -23.28 -4.55 -21.47
C ARG A 67 -23.95 -3.87 -20.28
N GLY A 68 -25.28 -3.86 -20.23
CA GLY A 68 -26.06 -3.34 -19.11
C GLY A 68 -25.87 -4.19 -17.86
N PHE A 69 -25.90 -5.51 -18.00
CA PHE A 69 -25.66 -6.44 -16.90
C PHE A 69 -24.29 -6.24 -16.27
N PHE A 70 -23.22 -6.19 -17.07
CA PHE A 70 -21.85 -5.96 -16.57
C PHE A 70 -21.62 -4.58 -15.93
N LYS A 71 -22.50 -3.60 -16.16
CA LYS A 71 -22.43 -2.31 -15.45
C LYS A 71 -23.16 -2.31 -14.12
N SER A 72 -23.83 -3.39 -13.76
CA SER A 72 -24.57 -3.52 -12.51
C SER A 72 -23.74 -4.19 -11.41
N ALA A 73 -24.17 -4.04 -10.16
CA ALA A 73 -23.61 -4.79 -9.04
C ALA A 73 -23.75 -6.32 -9.22
N ALA A 74 -24.82 -6.77 -9.89
CA ALA A 74 -25.04 -8.19 -10.19
C ALA A 74 -24.01 -8.72 -11.23
N GLY A 75 -23.62 -7.90 -12.20
CA GLY A 75 -22.55 -8.22 -13.14
C GLY A 75 -21.19 -8.36 -12.46
N MET A 76 -20.88 -7.48 -11.50
CA MET A 76 -19.68 -7.61 -10.67
C MET A 76 -19.70 -8.90 -9.84
N ALA A 77 -20.83 -9.21 -9.19
CA ALA A 77 -21.01 -10.46 -8.45
C ALA A 77 -20.83 -11.70 -9.35
N ALA A 78 -21.38 -11.68 -10.57
CA ALA A 78 -21.20 -12.74 -11.55
C ALA A 78 -19.73 -12.96 -11.92
N SER A 79 -18.92 -11.89 -11.96
CA SER A 79 -17.48 -11.99 -12.25
C SER A 79 -16.74 -12.75 -11.16
N PHE A 80 -16.97 -12.42 -9.90
CA PHE A 80 -16.41 -13.16 -8.77
C PHE A 80 -16.91 -14.60 -8.70
N LEU A 81 -18.20 -14.83 -9.02
CA LEU A 81 -18.78 -16.16 -9.04
C LEU A 81 -18.13 -17.03 -10.14
N ALA A 82 -17.93 -16.48 -11.33
CA ALA A 82 -17.25 -17.17 -12.42
C ALA A 82 -15.79 -17.51 -12.05
N MET A 83 -15.08 -16.58 -11.39
CA MET A 83 -13.74 -16.86 -10.85
C MET A 83 -13.78 -17.98 -9.81
N ASN A 84 -14.77 -17.99 -8.92
CA ASN A 84 -14.90 -19.05 -7.92
C ASN A 84 -15.13 -20.43 -8.54
N GLN A 85 -15.92 -20.51 -9.61
CA GLN A 85 -16.20 -21.76 -10.31
C GLN A 85 -14.94 -22.37 -10.95
N VAL A 86 -13.96 -21.55 -11.34
CA VAL A 86 -12.73 -22.00 -12.00
C VAL A 86 -11.59 -22.16 -11.00
N TYR A 87 -11.42 -21.21 -10.09
CA TYR A 87 -10.26 -21.13 -9.19
C TYR A 87 -10.51 -21.65 -7.77
N GLY A 88 -11.74 -22.04 -7.46
CA GLY A 88 -12.16 -22.40 -6.10
C GLY A 88 -12.67 -21.19 -5.33
N ASN A 89 -13.08 -21.39 -4.07
CA ASN A 89 -13.77 -20.36 -3.29
C ASN A 89 -12.84 -19.23 -2.82
N LEU A 90 -12.53 -18.29 -3.73
CA LEU A 90 -11.63 -17.15 -3.49
C LEU A 90 -12.38 -15.91 -2.99
N PHE A 91 -13.60 -15.70 -3.48
CA PHE A 91 -14.41 -14.53 -3.18
C PHE A 91 -15.67 -14.92 -2.42
N ASP A 92 -16.04 -14.14 -1.40
CA ASP A 92 -17.33 -14.29 -0.74
C ASP A 92 -18.43 -13.67 -1.60
N VAL A 93 -19.08 -14.50 -2.42
CA VAL A 93 -20.18 -14.14 -3.31
C VAL A 93 -21.12 -15.32 -3.50
N THR A 94 -22.42 -15.05 -3.50
CA THR A 94 -23.46 -16.06 -3.72
C THR A 94 -24.01 -16.02 -5.15
N PRO A 95 -24.53 -17.14 -5.68
CA PRO A 95 -25.28 -17.14 -6.94
C PRO A 95 -26.48 -16.18 -6.92
N ALA A 96 -27.07 -15.96 -5.75
CA ALA A 96 -28.23 -15.10 -5.59
C ALA A 96 -27.90 -13.61 -5.81
N GLU A 97 -26.71 -13.16 -5.42
CA GLU A 97 -26.21 -11.80 -5.73
C GLU A 97 -26.06 -11.59 -7.24
N ALA A 98 -25.54 -12.58 -7.98
CA ALA A 98 -25.43 -12.49 -9.43
C ALA A 98 -26.82 -12.53 -10.12
N ALA A 99 -27.76 -13.30 -9.57
CA ALA A 99 -29.07 -13.53 -10.18
C ALA A 99 -30.11 -12.43 -9.85
N THR A 100 -30.02 -11.80 -8.69
CA THR A 100 -31.04 -10.89 -8.16
C THR A 100 -30.47 -9.49 -7.96
N PRO A 101 -30.82 -8.50 -8.81
CA PRO A 101 -30.28 -7.13 -8.71
C PRO A 101 -30.45 -6.49 -7.34
N ALA A 102 -31.58 -6.74 -6.68
CA ALA A 102 -31.84 -6.23 -5.34
C ALA A 102 -30.84 -6.76 -4.30
N MET A 103 -30.39 -8.01 -4.39
CA MET A 103 -29.41 -8.59 -3.46
C MET A 103 -28.00 -8.05 -3.71
N ALA A 104 -27.59 -7.92 -4.97
CA ALA A 104 -26.32 -7.26 -5.28
C ALA A 104 -26.32 -5.79 -4.84
N GLN A 105 -27.44 -5.09 -5.04
CA GLN A 105 -27.59 -3.71 -4.60
C GLN A 105 -27.64 -3.60 -3.08
N GLU A 106 -28.30 -4.53 -2.38
CA GLU A 106 -28.29 -4.62 -0.93
C GLU A 106 -26.87 -4.79 -0.39
N ARG A 107 -26.08 -5.70 -0.97
CA ARG A 107 -24.67 -5.87 -0.58
C ARG A 107 -23.86 -4.60 -0.85
N ALA A 108 -23.97 -4.00 -2.02
CA ALA A 108 -23.29 -2.73 -2.32
C ALA A 108 -23.70 -1.63 -1.33
N ASN A 109 -24.99 -1.53 -1.02
CA ASN A 109 -25.51 -0.59 -0.03
C ASN A 109 -25.04 -0.90 1.40
N ALA A 110 -24.78 -2.16 1.74
CA ALA A 110 -24.26 -2.55 3.04
C ALA A 110 -22.80 -2.07 3.25
N TYR A 111 -22.03 -1.90 2.17
CA TYR A 111 -20.64 -1.45 2.22
C TYR A 111 -20.45 0.04 1.89
N LYS A 112 -21.48 0.76 1.43
CA LYS A 112 -21.37 2.19 1.08
C LYS A 112 -20.89 3.08 2.24
N ASP A 113 -21.21 2.68 3.47
CA ASP A 113 -20.84 3.39 4.70
C ASP A 113 -19.69 2.67 5.43
N GLN A 114 -18.92 1.84 4.71
CA GLN A 114 -17.82 1.10 5.31
C GLN A 114 -16.82 2.04 5.97
N PHE A 115 -16.40 1.64 7.16
CA PHE A 115 -15.32 2.31 7.85
C PHE A 115 -14.00 1.99 7.16
N ILE A 116 -13.37 3.03 6.61
CA ILE A 116 -12.04 2.96 5.99
C ILE A 116 -11.06 3.74 6.86
N MET A 117 -10.01 3.05 7.29
CA MET A 117 -8.89 3.66 7.99
C MET A 117 -7.60 3.40 7.21
N ASP A 118 -6.97 4.47 6.75
CA ASP A 118 -5.63 4.39 6.17
C ASP A 118 -4.59 4.48 7.31
N MET A 119 -3.82 3.41 7.47
CA MET A 119 -2.86 3.29 8.57
C MET A 119 -1.42 3.72 8.22
N HIS A 120 -1.15 4.17 6.99
CA HIS A 120 0.21 4.47 6.56
C HIS A 120 0.28 5.61 5.56
N THR A 121 -0.05 6.82 6.04
CA THR A 121 -0.07 8.02 5.20
C THR A 121 1.10 8.95 5.49
N HIS A 122 1.45 9.76 4.50
CA HIS A 122 2.56 10.71 4.57
C HIS A 122 2.22 12.04 3.91
N PHE A 123 2.83 13.10 4.41
CA PHE A 123 3.03 14.36 3.71
C PHE A 123 4.39 14.93 4.14
N LEU A 124 4.88 15.92 3.40
CA LEU A 124 6.17 16.56 3.67
C LEU A 124 5.99 17.91 4.36
N ARG A 125 6.89 18.22 5.29
CA ARG A 125 7.03 19.54 5.92
C ARG A 125 7.29 20.65 4.91
N ASP A 126 6.90 21.87 5.25
CA ASP A 126 6.93 23.03 4.33
C ASP A 126 8.32 23.40 3.81
N ASP A 127 9.34 23.24 4.66
CA ASP A 127 10.76 23.51 4.39
C ASP A 127 11.53 22.28 3.89
N THR A 128 10.80 21.23 3.46
CA THR A 128 11.42 20.07 2.82
C THR A 128 12.14 20.48 1.52
N ARG A 129 13.23 19.78 1.23
CA ARG A 129 13.96 19.86 -0.03
C ARG A 129 13.92 18.54 -0.81
N ILE A 130 13.10 17.58 -0.36
CA ILE A 130 13.05 16.24 -0.93
C ILE A 130 12.18 16.27 -2.20
N MET A 131 12.83 16.50 -3.34
CA MET A 131 12.15 16.54 -4.65
C MET A 131 11.93 15.17 -5.27
N GLY A 132 12.53 14.11 -4.72
CA GLY A 132 12.42 12.75 -5.28
C GLY A 132 10.97 12.27 -5.45
N PHE A 133 10.08 12.64 -4.53
CA PHE A 133 8.65 12.28 -4.62
C PHE A 133 7.89 13.04 -5.70
N VAL A 134 8.28 14.30 -5.99
CA VAL A 134 7.74 15.05 -7.13
C VAL A 134 8.14 14.37 -8.43
N GLU A 135 9.40 13.95 -8.54
CA GLU A 135 9.90 13.23 -9.71
C GLU A 135 9.24 11.84 -9.86
N MET A 136 8.95 11.16 -8.75
CA MET A 136 8.15 9.93 -8.78
C MET A 136 6.73 10.17 -9.31
N ARG A 137 6.03 11.22 -8.85
CA ARG A 137 4.70 11.57 -9.37
C ARG A 137 4.74 11.85 -10.88
N LYS A 138 5.73 12.61 -11.36
CA LYS A 138 5.96 12.84 -12.80
C LYS A 138 6.21 11.55 -13.57
N ALA A 139 7.01 10.65 -13.01
CA ALA A 139 7.31 9.36 -13.64
C ALA A 139 6.05 8.48 -13.76
N VAL A 140 5.23 8.42 -12.71
CA VAL A 140 3.94 7.70 -12.70
C VAL A 140 2.96 8.30 -13.71
N GLY A 141 2.86 9.63 -13.78
CA GLY A 141 2.03 10.31 -14.79
C GLY A 141 2.50 10.01 -16.21
N LYS A 142 3.81 10.10 -16.46
CA LYS A 142 4.42 9.79 -17.77
C LYS A 142 4.23 8.31 -18.15
N ALA A 143 4.25 7.41 -17.18
CA ALA A 143 4.02 5.99 -17.40
C ALA A 143 2.54 5.63 -17.63
N GLY A 144 1.62 6.58 -17.47
CA GLY A 144 0.20 6.38 -17.76
C GLY A 144 -0.59 5.68 -16.64
N TRP A 145 0.05 5.34 -15.52
CA TRP A 145 -0.59 4.61 -14.41
C TRP A 145 -1.66 5.45 -13.71
N ASN A 146 -1.44 6.76 -13.63
CA ASN A 146 -2.45 7.73 -13.25
C ASN A 146 -2.40 8.91 -14.22
N LYS A 147 -3.30 8.90 -15.19
CA LYS A 147 -3.36 9.92 -16.24
C LYS A 147 -3.66 11.32 -15.69
N GLU A 148 -4.38 11.42 -14.58
CA GLU A 148 -4.74 12.69 -13.93
C GLU A 148 -3.52 13.45 -13.40
N LEU A 149 -2.40 12.75 -13.15
CA LEU A 149 -1.12 13.40 -12.80
C LEU A 149 -0.54 14.24 -13.94
N ASN A 150 -1.03 14.09 -15.17
CA ASN A 150 -0.61 14.92 -16.31
C ASN A 150 -1.52 16.14 -16.52
N ASP A 151 -2.63 16.27 -15.77
CA ASP A 151 -3.58 17.37 -15.94
C ASP A 151 -3.03 18.72 -15.42
N HIS A 152 -1.96 18.68 -14.61
CA HIS A 152 -1.26 19.85 -14.10
C HIS A 152 0.22 19.54 -13.81
N GLU A 153 1.04 20.59 -13.69
CA GLU A 153 2.43 20.46 -13.27
C GLU A 153 2.53 19.89 -11.86
N GLN A 154 3.29 18.81 -11.69
CA GLN A 154 3.55 18.21 -10.39
C GLN A 154 4.62 19.01 -9.63
N THR A 155 4.29 19.46 -8.43
CA THR A 155 5.14 20.31 -7.59
C THR A 155 5.26 19.77 -6.16
N ILE A 156 6.13 20.39 -5.36
CA ILE A 156 6.26 20.02 -3.95
C ILE A 156 5.00 20.33 -3.13
N GLU A 157 4.16 21.27 -3.58
CA GLU A 157 2.91 21.62 -2.88
C GLU A 157 1.90 20.46 -2.88
N ASP A 158 1.94 19.61 -3.90
CA ASP A 158 1.09 18.40 -4.01
C ASP A 158 1.42 17.36 -2.92
N LEU A 159 2.56 17.52 -2.25
CA LEU A 159 3.04 16.62 -1.20
C LEU A 159 2.95 17.24 0.20
N LYS A 160 2.40 18.45 0.33
CA LYS A 160 2.32 19.18 1.61
C LYS A 160 0.95 19.04 2.26
N PHE A 161 0.86 19.54 3.49
CA PHE A 161 -0.28 19.38 4.40
C PHE A 161 -1.66 19.69 3.78
N ASN A 162 -1.77 20.78 3.00
CA ASN A 162 -3.07 21.19 2.44
C ASN A 162 -3.58 20.19 1.40
N ASN A 163 -2.71 19.73 0.49
CA ASN A 163 -3.10 18.73 -0.49
C ASN A 163 -3.36 17.39 0.18
N TYR A 164 -2.51 16.98 1.14
CA TYR A 164 -2.73 15.79 1.96
C TYR A 164 -4.13 15.77 2.61
N LYS A 165 -4.54 16.87 3.26
CA LYS A 165 -5.87 16.95 3.87
C LYS A 165 -6.99 16.80 2.84
N LYS A 166 -6.85 17.43 1.67
CA LYS A 166 -7.82 17.34 0.57
C LYS A 166 -7.92 15.90 0.05
N GLU A 167 -6.80 15.30 -0.36
CA GLU A 167 -6.79 13.94 -0.91
C GLU A 167 -7.33 12.93 0.10
N MET A 168 -6.93 13.02 1.37
CA MET A 168 -7.38 12.08 2.39
C MET A 168 -8.86 12.21 2.72
N PHE A 169 -9.41 13.41 2.84
CA PHE A 169 -10.75 13.59 3.44
C PHE A 169 -11.81 14.16 2.52
N LEU A 170 -11.44 14.68 1.34
CA LEU A 170 -12.38 15.23 0.35
C LEU A 170 -12.42 14.38 -0.92
N ASP A 171 -11.28 13.81 -1.32
CA ASP A 171 -11.18 13.07 -2.58
C ASP A 171 -11.08 11.54 -2.37
N SER A 172 -11.15 11.07 -1.12
CA SER A 172 -11.17 9.63 -0.80
C SER A 172 -12.25 9.28 0.21
N ASP A 173 -12.63 8.00 0.26
CA ASP A 173 -13.58 7.49 1.25
C ASP A 173 -12.97 7.31 2.66
N THR A 174 -11.70 7.69 2.86
CA THR A 174 -11.00 7.54 4.14
C THR A 174 -11.73 8.25 5.28
N LYS A 175 -12.08 7.48 6.31
CA LYS A 175 -12.75 7.98 7.50
C LYS A 175 -11.74 8.36 8.59
N ILE A 176 -10.67 7.59 8.74
CA ILE A 176 -9.57 7.90 9.67
C ILE A 176 -8.23 7.70 8.97
N ALA A 177 -7.28 8.60 9.20
CA ALA A 177 -5.90 8.46 8.72
C ALA A 177 -4.91 8.36 9.90
N LEU A 178 -3.80 7.66 9.72
CA LEU A 178 -2.68 7.60 10.66
C LEU A 178 -1.43 8.19 10.01
N ILE A 179 -1.06 9.40 10.45
CA ILE A 179 0.14 10.07 9.96
C ILE A 179 1.38 9.29 10.38
N SER A 180 2.21 8.97 9.40
CA SER A 180 3.52 8.39 9.54
C SER A 180 4.58 9.35 9.01
N SER A 181 5.84 9.05 9.30
CA SER A 181 7.01 9.82 8.86
C SER A 181 8.19 8.88 8.69
N ALA A 182 9.19 9.28 7.90
CA ALA A 182 10.46 8.58 7.77
C ALA A 182 11.59 9.41 8.39
N PRO A 183 12.42 8.82 9.28
CA PRO A 183 13.59 9.51 9.82
C PRO A 183 14.72 9.57 8.78
N SER A 184 15.59 10.55 8.96
CA SER A 184 16.88 10.64 8.26
C SER A 184 18.01 10.96 9.22
N ASP A 185 19.24 10.58 8.84
CA ASP A 185 20.47 11.02 9.50
C ASP A 185 20.80 12.50 9.15
N ILE A 186 20.08 13.09 8.19
CA ILE A 186 20.01 14.52 7.93
C ILE A 186 18.68 15.06 8.49
N GLU A 187 18.75 15.84 9.56
CA GLU A 187 17.56 16.29 10.31
C GLU A 187 16.52 17.04 9.45
N GLN A 188 16.96 17.87 8.50
CA GLN A 188 16.08 18.59 7.58
C GLN A 188 15.31 17.66 6.63
N ASP A 189 15.83 16.46 6.36
CA ASP A 189 15.26 15.50 5.41
C ASP A 189 14.34 14.47 6.10
N TRP A 190 13.98 14.69 7.36
CA TRP A 190 12.81 14.03 7.95
C TRP A 190 11.54 14.47 7.22
N PHE A 191 10.63 13.54 6.94
CA PHE A 191 9.35 13.93 6.32
C PHE A 191 8.58 14.88 7.23
N LEU A 192 8.46 14.49 8.50
CA LEU A 192 7.89 15.27 9.61
C LEU A 192 8.60 14.89 10.92
N THR A 193 8.83 15.85 11.81
CA THR A 193 9.19 15.54 13.21
C THR A 193 7.98 15.00 13.98
N ASN A 194 8.21 14.44 15.17
CA ASN A 194 7.12 13.95 16.02
C ASN A 194 6.17 15.06 16.46
N GLU A 195 6.71 16.26 16.74
CA GLU A 195 5.94 17.46 17.06
C GLU A 195 5.07 17.88 15.88
N GLN A 196 5.64 17.93 14.66
CA GLN A 196 4.90 18.29 13.44
C GLN A 196 3.74 17.32 13.17
N MET A 197 3.94 16.01 13.38
CA MET A 197 2.86 15.04 13.25
C MET A 197 1.78 15.24 14.32
N ALA A 198 2.16 15.51 15.57
CA ALA A 198 1.22 15.77 16.66
C ALA A 198 0.39 17.04 16.42
N ASP A 199 1.03 18.10 15.90
CA ASP A 199 0.39 19.36 15.53
C ASP A 199 -0.57 19.19 14.36
N ALA A 200 -0.17 18.46 13.31
CA ALA A 200 -1.02 18.15 12.17
C ALA A 200 -2.25 17.32 12.59
N ARG A 201 -2.06 16.30 13.44
CA ARG A 201 -3.15 15.52 14.04
C ARG A 201 -4.11 16.43 14.82
N LYS A 202 -3.57 17.31 15.68
CA LYS A 202 -4.38 18.23 16.48
C LYS A 202 -5.18 19.17 15.58
N LYS A 203 -4.52 19.81 14.61
CA LYS A 203 -5.14 20.75 13.67
C LYS A 203 -6.31 20.11 12.91
N ILE A 204 -6.12 18.93 12.32
CA ILE A 204 -7.17 18.26 11.55
C ILE A 204 -8.33 17.86 12.46
N ASN A 205 -8.05 17.32 13.65
CA ASN A 205 -9.11 16.90 14.58
C ASN A 205 -9.90 18.08 15.15
N ASP A 206 -9.24 19.20 15.46
CA ASP A 206 -9.89 20.42 15.93
C ASP A 206 -10.80 21.01 14.84
N GLU A 207 -10.30 21.10 13.61
CA GLU A 207 -11.09 21.57 12.45
C GLU A 207 -12.29 20.65 12.15
N ALA A 208 -12.14 19.35 12.35
CA ALA A 208 -13.21 18.37 12.13
C ALA A 208 -14.18 18.23 13.31
N GLY A 209 -13.87 18.79 14.49
CA GLY A 209 -14.62 18.58 15.73
C GLY A 209 -14.69 17.12 16.19
N THR A 210 -13.93 16.22 15.56
CA THR A 210 -13.96 14.76 15.75
C THR A 210 -12.56 14.19 15.51
N ARG A 211 -12.33 12.95 15.95
CA ARG A 211 -11.04 12.28 15.77
C ARG A 211 -10.98 11.63 14.38
N ARG A 212 -10.41 12.36 13.43
CA ARG A 212 -10.20 11.97 12.03
C ARG A 212 -8.77 11.51 11.74
N VAL A 213 -7.83 11.89 12.59
CA VAL A 213 -6.41 11.61 12.42
C VAL A 213 -5.78 11.09 13.71
N PHE A 214 -4.90 10.10 13.55
CA PHE A 214 -3.94 9.61 14.52
C PHE A 214 -2.51 9.94 14.05
N CYS A 215 -1.51 9.79 14.91
CA CYS A 215 -0.10 9.85 14.51
C CYS A 215 0.76 8.79 15.22
N HIS A 216 1.82 8.38 14.54
CA HIS A 216 2.91 7.62 15.15
C HIS A 216 3.84 8.50 15.99
N ALA A 217 4.59 7.91 16.91
CA ALA A 217 5.92 8.40 17.28
C ALA A 217 7.00 7.67 16.50
N ILE A 218 7.76 8.39 15.69
CA ILE A 218 8.97 7.87 15.06
C ILE A 218 10.06 7.71 16.11
N PHE A 219 10.70 6.54 16.13
CA PHE A 219 11.84 6.26 17.00
C PHE A 219 13.04 5.81 16.16
N THR A 220 14.24 6.19 16.60
CA THR A 220 15.49 6.00 15.85
C THR A 220 16.55 5.26 16.68
N PRO A 221 16.38 3.94 16.91
CA PRO A 221 17.30 3.17 17.75
C PRO A 221 18.76 3.32 17.32
N GLY A 222 19.62 3.62 18.30
CA GLY A 222 21.06 3.77 18.09
C GLY A 222 21.52 5.18 17.74
N GLN A 223 20.65 6.09 17.27
CA GLN A 223 21.03 7.49 17.05
C GLN A 223 21.39 8.20 18.37
N PRO A 224 22.31 9.18 18.38
CA PRO A 224 22.62 9.95 19.59
C PRO A 224 21.37 10.57 20.23
N GLY A 225 21.15 10.28 21.52
CA GLY A 225 20.02 10.81 22.29
C GLY A 225 18.65 10.22 21.95
N TRP A 226 18.56 9.14 21.16
CA TRP A 226 17.28 8.61 20.66
C TRP A 226 16.28 8.20 21.76
N LEU A 227 16.75 7.79 22.93
CA LEU A 227 15.89 7.40 24.06
C LEU A 227 15.17 8.60 24.69
N ASP A 228 15.85 9.74 24.83
CA ASP A 228 15.26 10.97 25.35
C ASP A 228 14.30 11.57 24.32
N LYS A 229 14.67 11.52 23.03
CA LYS A 229 13.79 11.90 21.93
C LYS A 229 12.54 11.03 21.87
N LEU A 230 12.67 9.72 22.14
CA LEU A 230 11.53 8.82 22.24
C LEU A 230 10.62 9.19 23.43
N ASP A 231 11.16 9.47 24.62
CA ASP A 231 10.35 9.93 25.75
C ASP A 231 9.57 11.21 25.41
N ALA A 232 10.21 12.19 24.77
CA ALA A 232 9.56 13.41 24.32
C ALA A 232 8.43 13.12 23.31
N ALA A 233 8.69 12.23 22.34
CA ALA A 233 7.67 11.80 21.37
C ALA A 233 6.49 11.09 22.04
N LEU A 234 6.74 10.21 23.02
CA LEU A 234 5.70 9.50 23.77
C LEU A 234 4.87 10.44 24.66
N ALA A 235 5.47 11.52 25.16
CA ALA A 235 4.75 12.56 25.92
C ALA A 235 3.68 13.29 25.07
N LEU A 236 3.82 13.29 23.73
CA LEU A 236 2.81 13.79 22.79
C LEU A 236 1.60 12.83 22.63
N LYS A 237 1.61 11.70 23.34
CA LYS A 237 0.55 10.69 23.37
C LYS A 237 0.17 10.19 21.96
N PRO A 238 1.13 9.66 21.18
CA PRO A 238 0.85 9.05 19.88
C PRO A 238 0.01 7.77 20.06
N GLU A 239 -0.64 7.32 18.99
CA GLU A 239 -1.45 6.09 19.02
C GLU A 239 -0.61 4.81 18.83
N SER A 240 0.58 4.96 18.27
CA SER A 240 1.52 3.87 17.97
C SER A 240 2.93 4.41 17.82
N SER A 241 3.91 3.53 17.81
CA SER A 241 5.30 3.88 17.46
C SER A 241 5.66 3.33 16.09
N LYS A 242 6.57 4.00 15.38
CA LYS A 242 6.99 3.63 14.03
C LYS A 242 8.51 3.66 13.88
N GLY A 243 9.08 2.57 13.38
CA GLY A 243 10.51 2.42 13.16
C GLY A 243 10.88 2.02 11.74
N TYR A 244 12.13 2.30 11.37
CA TYR A 244 12.76 1.94 10.10
C TYR A 244 14.07 1.20 10.40
N THR A 245 14.10 -0.11 10.21
CA THR A 245 15.23 -0.97 10.65
C THR A 245 16.50 -0.77 9.83
N ILE A 246 16.37 -0.28 8.60
CA ILE A 246 17.54 0.12 7.79
C ILE A 246 18.12 1.48 8.21
N GLY A 247 17.57 2.14 9.22
CA GLY A 247 17.97 3.48 9.66
C GLY A 247 17.39 4.57 8.76
N ASP A 248 18.23 5.19 7.93
CA ASP A 248 17.83 6.20 6.95
C ASP A 248 17.32 5.55 5.66
N ASN A 249 16.01 5.65 5.42
CA ASN A 249 15.40 5.13 4.20
C ASN A 249 15.46 6.14 3.03
N THR A 250 15.61 7.43 3.33
CA THR A 250 15.68 8.51 2.33
C THR A 250 17.06 8.51 1.67
N HIS A 251 18.12 8.38 2.48
CA HIS A 251 19.52 8.45 2.07
C HIS A 251 20.28 7.19 2.50
N LYS A 252 20.00 6.05 1.85
CA LYS A 252 20.52 4.73 2.24
C LYS A 252 22.05 4.65 2.23
N GLU A 253 22.70 5.41 1.36
CA GLU A 253 24.16 5.50 1.23
C GLU A 253 24.86 6.10 2.46
N ILE A 254 24.14 6.89 3.27
CA ILE A 254 24.68 7.48 4.49
C ILE A 254 24.08 6.89 5.76
N SER A 255 23.18 5.90 5.68
CA SER A 255 22.52 5.32 6.85
C SER A 255 23.52 4.72 7.84
N ARG A 256 23.60 5.30 9.05
CA ARG A 256 24.59 4.93 10.07
C ARG A 256 24.04 4.05 11.18
N TYR A 257 22.72 4.05 11.36
CA TYR A 257 22.06 3.42 12.50
C TYR A 257 20.99 2.40 12.08
N PRO A 258 21.34 1.37 11.27
CA PRO A 258 20.45 0.24 11.10
C PRO A 258 20.38 -0.57 12.41
N TRP A 259 19.23 -1.18 12.66
CA TRP A 259 18.95 -1.90 13.90
C TRP A 259 18.01 -3.07 13.64
N ARG A 260 18.12 -4.11 14.48
CA ARG A 260 17.23 -5.26 14.44
C ARG A 260 16.15 -5.14 15.51
N MET A 261 14.96 -5.65 15.20
CA MET A 261 13.83 -5.64 16.14
C MET A 261 14.10 -6.48 17.40
N ASP A 262 14.90 -7.53 17.29
CA ASP A 262 15.28 -8.45 18.37
C ASP A 262 16.55 -8.02 19.11
N ASP A 263 17.04 -6.79 18.92
CA ASP A 263 18.24 -6.31 19.59
C ASP A 263 17.94 -5.87 21.04
N GLU A 264 18.30 -6.73 21.99
CA GLU A 264 18.16 -6.49 23.44
C GLU A 264 18.87 -5.22 23.92
N LYS A 265 20.01 -4.87 23.32
CA LYS A 265 20.84 -3.74 23.78
C LYS A 265 20.39 -2.42 23.19
N VAL A 266 19.63 -2.47 22.09
CA VAL A 266 19.21 -1.30 21.32
C VAL A 266 17.69 -1.20 21.29
N ALA A 267 16.99 -2.05 20.54
CA ALA A 267 15.55 -1.94 20.31
C ALA A 267 14.72 -2.10 21.59
N TYR A 268 15.08 -3.06 22.46
CA TYR A 268 14.28 -3.40 23.64
C TYR A 268 14.17 -2.24 24.65
N LYS A 269 15.20 -1.39 24.74
CA LYS A 269 15.13 -0.16 25.56
C LYS A 269 14.03 0.79 25.10
N GLY A 270 13.74 0.82 23.81
CA GLY A 270 12.63 1.59 23.25
C GLY A 270 11.29 0.94 23.59
N TYR A 271 11.20 -0.38 23.49
CA TYR A 271 10.00 -1.16 23.83
C TYR A 271 9.61 -1.01 25.30
N GLU A 272 10.59 -1.02 26.22
CA GLU A 272 10.35 -0.71 27.64
C GLU A 272 9.64 0.64 27.84
N LYS A 273 10.12 1.69 27.17
CA LYS A 273 9.54 3.04 27.22
C LYS A 273 8.14 3.07 26.60
N MET A 274 7.96 2.43 25.46
CA MET A 274 6.67 2.32 24.77
C MET A 274 5.64 1.64 25.66
N VAL A 275 5.97 0.49 26.24
CA VAL A 275 5.08 -0.24 27.18
C VAL A 275 4.75 0.63 28.38
N LYS A 276 5.75 1.29 28.99
CA LYS A 276 5.53 2.19 30.13
C LYS A 276 4.63 3.37 29.78
N ALA A 277 4.71 3.88 28.54
CA ALA A 277 3.85 4.94 28.03
C ALA A 277 2.47 4.44 27.57
N GLY A 278 2.20 3.13 27.63
CA GLY A 278 0.92 2.52 27.24
C GLY A 278 0.78 2.27 25.74
N ILE A 279 1.85 2.39 24.95
CA ILE A 279 1.86 2.01 23.55
C ILE A 279 1.75 0.49 23.44
N LYS A 280 0.83 0.04 22.57
CA LYS A 280 0.65 -1.37 22.25
C LYS A 280 1.12 -1.71 20.84
N ASN A 281 1.09 -0.77 19.91
CA ASN A 281 1.35 -1.03 18.49
C ASN A 281 2.69 -0.44 18.09
N VAL A 282 3.59 -1.29 17.60
CA VAL A 282 4.90 -0.92 17.05
C VAL A 282 4.91 -1.27 15.57
N CYS A 283 4.76 -0.26 14.72
CA CYS A 283 4.82 -0.39 13.29
C CYS A 283 6.29 -0.36 12.81
N VAL A 284 6.68 -1.20 11.86
CA VAL A 284 8.06 -1.24 11.36
C VAL A 284 8.08 -1.32 9.83
N HIS A 285 8.94 -0.52 9.21
CA HIS A 285 9.16 -0.54 7.77
C HIS A 285 10.18 -1.65 7.47
N LYS A 286 9.73 -2.69 6.76
CA LYS A 286 10.54 -3.82 6.29
C LYS A 286 10.08 -4.21 4.88
N GLY A 287 10.88 -5.02 4.19
CA GLY A 287 10.70 -5.30 2.77
C GLY A 287 11.24 -4.18 1.88
N LEU A 288 10.65 -4.03 0.68
CA LEU A 288 11.03 -3.04 -0.33
C LEU A 288 12.54 -3.01 -0.63
N PHE A 289 13.17 -4.19 -0.63
CA PHE A 289 14.61 -4.35 -0.79
C PHE A 289 14.93 -5.33 -1.94
N PRO A 290 14.53 -4.97 -3.18
CA PRO A 290 14.73 -5.84 -4.33
C PRO A 290 16.22 -6.02 -4.63
N PRO A 291 16.61 -7.03 -5.45
CA PRO A 291 18.01 -7.34 -5.73
C PRO A 291 18.86 -6.15 -6.20
N GLY A 292 18.28 -5.20 -6.92
CA GLY A 292 18.97 -3.98 -7.35
C GLY A 292 19.38 -3.07 -6.18
N ILE A 293 18.48 -2.87 -5.21
CA ILE A 293 18.75 -2.09 -3.99
C ILE A 293 19.75 -2.82 -3.10
N GLU A 294 19.62 -4.14 -2.96
CA GLU A 294 20.59 -4.96 -2.23
C GLU A 294 21.99 -4.89 -2.83
N LYS A 295 22.10 -4.93 -4.17
CA LYS A 295 23.40 -4.78 -4.83
C LYS A 295 24.06 -3.44 -4.52
N GLN A 296 23.25 -2.37 -4.40
CA GLN A 296 23.75 -1.03 -4.10
C GLN A 296 24.06 -0.84 -2.61
N TYR A 297 23.28 -1.48 -1.73
CA TYR A 297 23.35 -1.31 -0.28
C TYR A 297 23.38 -2.67 0.46
N PRO A 298 24.37 -3.54 0.19
CA PRO A 298 24.38 -4.91 0.71
C PRO A 298 24.47 -4.95 2.24
N ASN A 299 25.09 -3.94 2.85
CA ASN A 299 25.22 -3.80 4.31
C ASN A 299 23.88 -3.58 5.03
N LEU A 300 22.82 -3.14 4.33
CA LEU A 300 21.50 -2.91 4.92
C LEU A 300 20.56 -4.11 4.77
N ARG A 301 20.92 -5.11 3.95
CA ARG A 301 20.03 -6.23 3.61
C ARG A 301 19.51 -6.97 4.84
N GLY A 302 20.37 -7.29 5.80
CA GLY A 302 20.00 -8.06 7.00
C GLY A 302 19.06 -7.33 7.97
N PHE A 303 18.76 -6.07 7.72
CA PHE A 303 17.82 -5.26 8.52
C PHE A 303 16.47 -5.09 7.81
N ALA A 304 16.37 -5.40 6.52
CA ALA A 304 15.16 -5.23 5.73
C ALA A 304 14.21 -6.44 5.77
N ASP A 305 14.70 -7.64 6.11
CA ASP A 305 13.85 -8.85 6.19
C ASP A 305 13.18 -9.05 7.54
N VAL A 306 12.41 -10.14 7.65
CA VAL A 306 11.61 -10.50 8.82
C VAL A 306 12.32 -11.41 9.83
N ALA A 307 13.62 -11.68 9.69
CA ALA A 307 14.31 -12.67 10.54
C ALA A 307 14.36 -12.27 12.03
N ASP A 308 14.21 -10.99 12.35
CA ASP A 308 14.16 -10.45 13.71
C ASP A 308 12.74 -10.34 14.30
N VAL A 309 11.69 -10.41 13.47
CA VAL A 309 10.31 -10.12 13.90
C VAL A 309 9.81 -11.17 14.88
N GLY A 310 10.05 -12.46 14.60
CA GLY A 310 9.54 -13.56 15.41
C GLY A 310 10.10 -13.57 16.83
N GLN A 311 11.39 -13.27 16.98
CA GLN A 311 12.04 -13.21 18.30
C GLN A 311 11.58 -11.98 19.09
N ALA A 312 11.51 -10.81 18.46
CA ALA A 312 10.97 -9.59 19.08
C ALA A 312 9.53 -9.79 19.59
N ALA A 313 8.66 -10.41 18.78
CA ALA A 313 7.27 -10.70 19.17
C ALA A 313 7.17 -11.70 20.33
N LYS A 314 8.08 -12.68 20.39
CA LYS A 314 8.13 -13.66 21.48
C LYS A 314 8.56 -13.02 22.81
N ASP A 315 9.54 -12.13 22.76
CA ASP A 315 10.10 -11.49 23.97
C ASP A 315 9.22 -10.35 24.49
N TRP A 316 8.42 -9.74 23.61
CA TRP A 316 7.51 -8.63 23.91
C TRP A 316 6.05 -8.96 23.60
N PRO A 317 5.45 -9.99 24.24
CA PRO A 317 4.08 -10.43 23.94
C PRO A 317 3.00 -9.39 24.27
N GLN A 318 3.34 -8.33 25.01
CA GLN A 318 2.46 -7.19 25.28
C GLN A 318 2.42 -6.15 24.16
N LEU A 319 3.30 -6.26 23.15
CA LEU A 319 3.36 -5.40 21.98
C LEU A 319 2.86 -6.13 20.73
N ASN A 320 2.14 -5.42 19.89
CA ASN A 320 1.76 -5.83 18.54
C ASN A 320 2.77 -5.25 17.55
N PHE A 321 3.50 -6.12 16.86
CA PHE A 321 4.40 -5.72 15.79
C PHE A 321 3.66 -5.72 14.44
N ILE A 322 3.54 -4.54 13.83
CA ILE A 322 2.84 -4.35 12.56
C ILE A 322 3.86 -4.06 11.47
N ILE A 323 4.03 -4.98 10.53
CA ILE A 323 5.07 -4.85 9.49
C ILE A 323 4.45 -4.27 8.22
N TYR A 324 4.88 -3.07 7.83
CA TYR A 324 4.38 -2.43 6.62
C TYR A 324 4.92 -3.07 5.35
N HIS A 325 4.22 -2.81 4.25
CA HIS A 325 4.48 -3.38 2.92
C HIS A 325 4.40 -4.91 2.90
N SER A 326 3.75 -5.53 3.90
CA SER A 326 3.74 -6.99 4.10
C SER A 326 5.15 -7.59 4.21
N ALA A 327 6.14 -6.77 4.53
CA ALA A 327 7.57 -7.07 4.36
C ALA A 327 7.97 -7.51 2.94
N TYR A 328 7.13 -7.32 1.94
CA TYR A 328 7.39 -7.86 0.61
C TYR A 328 8.65 -7.27 0.00
N ARG A 329 9.62 -8.14 -0.32
CA ARG A 329 10.96 -7.74 -0.74
C ARG A 329 11.00 -7.08 -2.11
N HIS A 330 10.22 -7.58 -3.06
CA HIS A 330 10.47 -7.35 -4.49
C HIS A 330 9.77 -6.12 -5.08
N VAL A 331 9.07 -5.33 -4.27
CA VAL A 331 8.47 -4.07 -4.73
C VAL A 331 9.54 -3.14 -5.30
N GLY A 332 9.27 -2.54 -6.47
CA GLY A 332 10.21 -1.69 -7.20
C GLY A 332 11.31 -2.45 -7.94
N GLY A 333 11.33 -3.78 -7.87
CA GLY A 333 12.17 -4.66 -8.68
C GLY A 333 11.43 -5.24 -9.89
N ASP A 334 12.09 -6.13 -10.63
CA ASP A 334 11.47 -6.88 -11.73
C ASP A 334 10.53 -7.98 -11.18
N PRO A 335 9.20 -7.91 -11.43
CA PRO A 335 8.25 -8.91 -10.96
C PRO A 335 8.56 -10.34 -11.42
N LYS A 336 9.24 -10.52 -12.57
CA LYS A 336 9.63 -11.84 -13.07
C LYS A 336 10.59 -12.55 -12.13
N VAL A 337 11.43 -11.80 -11.42
CA VAL A 337 12.35 -12.36 -10.43
C VAL A 337 11.58 -12.92 -9.23
N ALA A 338 10.58 -12.19 -8.75
CA ALA A 338 9.72 -12.63 -7.65
C ALA A 338 8.89 -13.86 -8.03
N LEU A 339 8.31 -13.86 -9.23
CA LEU A 339 7.52 -14.98 -9.74
C LEU A 339 8.38 -16.24 -9.91
N ALA A 340 9.56 -16.13 -10.53
CA ALA A 340 10.47 -17.26 -10.70
C ALA A 340 10.95 -17.83 -9.35
N GLU A 341 11.16 -16.99 -8.34
CA GLU A 341 11.45 -17.45 -6.98
C GLU A 341 10.27 -18.23 -6.38
N PHE A 342 9.06 -17.70 -6.52
CA PHE A 342 7.85 -18.34 -6.02
C PHE A 342 7.57 -19.67 -6.71
N GLU A 343 7.66 -19.74 -8.05
CA GLU A 343 7.46 -20.98 -8.81
C GLU A 343 8.46 -22.07 -8.42
N ARG A 344 9.71 -21.68 -8.15
CA ARG A 344 10.76 -22.61 -7.75
C ARG A 344 10.63 -23.09 -6.31
N THR A 345 10.12 -22.27 -5.39
CA THR A 345 10.22 -22.53 -3.94
C THR A 345 8.88 -22.64 -3.22
N GLY A 346 7.80 -22.19 -3.84
CA GLY A 346 6.50 -21.96 -3.19
C GLY A 346 6.53 -20.87 -2.12
N ARG A 347 7.57 -20.03 -2.07
CA ARG A 347 7.77 -18.99 -1.06
C ARG A 347 7.86 -17.60 -1.69
N ILE A 348 7.24 -16.63 -1.01
CA ILE A 348 7.43 -15.20 -1.27
C ILE A 348 8.54 -14.71 -0.34
N ALA A 349 9.46 -13.91 -0.86
CA ALA A 349 10.49 -13.28 -0.04
C ALA A 349 9.92 -12.08 0.72
N TRP A 350 9.94 -12.20 2.05
CA TRP A 350 9.61 -11.15 3.02
C TRP A 350 10.89 -10.66 3.74
#